data_AF-A0A2D6MAC9-F1
#
_entry.id   AF-A0A2D6MAC9-F1
#
_cell.length_a   1.000
_cell.length_b   1.000
_cell.length_c   1.000
_cell.angle_alpha   90.00
_cell.angle_beta   90.00
_cell.angle_gamma   90.00
#
_symmetry.space_group_name_H-M   'P 1'
#
loop_
_entity.id
_entity.type
_entity.pdbx_description
1 polymer ?
#
loop_
_entity_poly.entity_id
_entity_poly.type
_entity_poly.pdbx_seq_one_letter_code
_entity_poly.pdbx_strand_id
1 'polypeptide(L)'
;MKEIVDITKKRIVPEQLGDHYSFLKVVEKDGNIILKLPKSLIKKHGWKPGDVLEWSDTVVLTDDGDYQSVCLINVSLEKRMCTCQA
;
A
#
# COMPACT_ATOMS: atom_id res chain seq x y z
N MET A 1 9.36 -2.56 16.50
CA MET A 1 10.35 -2.20 15.46
C MET A 1 9.62 -1.41 14.40
N LYS A 2 10.14 -0.26 13.95
CA LYS A 2 9.54 0.53 12.87
C LYS A 2 10.36 0.30 11.61
N GLU A 3 9.73 -0.15 10.53
CA GLU A 3 10.40 -0.35 9.24
C GLU A 3 9.82 0.58 8.17
N ILE A 4 10.74 1.21 7.43
CA ILE A 4 10.46 2.19 6.37
C ILE A 4 10.74 1.49 5.03
N VAL A 5 9.76 1.42 4.12
CA VAL A 5 9.82 0.60 2.87
C VAL A 5 9.77 1.45 1.59
N ASP A 6 10.84 1.47 0.80
CA ASP A 6 11.00 2.27 -0.43
C ASP A 6 10.35 1.61 -1.68
N ILE A 7 9.31 2.21 -2.30
CA ILE A 7 8.69 1.65 -3.52
C ILE A 7 9.49 2.06 -4.77
N THR A 8 10.51 1.30 -5.16
CA THR A 8 11.18 1.54 -6.45
C THR A 8 10.65 0.66 -7.60
N LYS A 9 10.09 1.35 -8.61
CA LYS A 9 9.86 0.97 -10.03
C LYS A 9 8.94 -0.24 -10.34
N LYS A 10 7.75 0.06 -10.88
CA LYS A 10 6.88 -0.91 -11.57
C LYS A 10 7.20 -0.99 -13.07
N ARG A 11 7.44 -2.22 -13.55
CA ARG A 11 7.02 -2.67 -14.89
C ARG A 11 5.60 -3.21 -14.74
N ILE A 12 4.63 -2.60 -15.41
CA ILE A 12 3.23 -3.05 -15.39
C ILE A 12 3.09 -4.12 -16.48
N VAL A 13 2.81 -5.36 -16.10
CA VAL A 13 2.40 -6.41 -17.04
C VAL A 13 0.89 -6.63 -16.81
N PRO A 14 0.04 -6.31 -17.80
CA PRO A 14 -1.41 -6.47 -17.67
C PRO A 14 -1.78 -7.89 -18.07
N GLU A 15 -1.88 -8.80 -17.10
CA GLU A 15 -2.50 -10.11 -17.37
C GLU A 15 -3.81 -10.24 -16.56
N GLN A 16 -4.88 -9.93 -17.29
CA GLN A 16 -6.25 -10.42 -17.15
C GLN A 16 -6.73 -10.82 -15.75
N LEU A 17 -7.09 -9.82 -14.94
CA LEU A 17 -7.96 -10.01 -13.79
C LEU A 17 -8.95 -8.85 -13.77
N GLY A 18 -10.25 -9.15 -13.67
CA GLY A 18 -11.39 -8.26 -13.90
C GLY A 18 -11.16 -6.79 -13.51
N ASP A 19 -11.75 -5.89 -14.30
CA ASP A 19 -11.39 -4.47 -14.48
C ASP A 19 -11.38 -3.58 -13.21
N HIS A 20 -11.70 -4.15 -12.04
CA HIS A 20 -11.80 -3.49 -10.75
C HIS A 20 -10.57 -3.62 -9.85
N TYR A 21 -9.62 -4.51 -10.16
CA TYR A 21 -8.43 -4.74 -9.33
C TYR A 21 -7.14 -4.30 -10.01
N SER A 22 -6.16 -3.94 -9.21
CA SER A 22 -4.82 -3.52 -9.61
C SER A 22 -3.79 -4.22 -8.74
N PHE A 23 -2.67 -4.62 -9.36
CA PHE A 23 -1.55 -5.23 -8.67
C PHE A 23 -0.55 -4.15 -8.23
N LEU A 24 -0.12 -4.21 -6.98
CA LEU A 24 0.86 -3.34 -6.36
C LEU A 24 2.06 -4.19 -5.97
N LYS A 25 3.15 -4.04 -6.72
CA LYS A 25 4.43 -4.62 -6.37
C LYS A 25 5.06 -3.76 -5.29
N VAL A 26 5.31 -4.35 -4.13
CA VAL A 26 6.03 -3.78 -2.99
C VAL A 26 7.40 -4.47 -2.95
N VAL A 27 8.45 -3.67 -2.82
CA VAL A 27 9.83 -4.16 -2.78
C VAL A 27 10.28 -4.06 -1.33
N GLU A 28 10.69 -5.18 -0.76
CA GLU A 28 11.23 -5.28 0.59
C GLU A 28 12.70 -5.71 0.53
N LYS A 29 13.41 -5.63 1.66
CA LYS A 29 14.82 -6.05 1.74
C LYS A 29 15.02 -7.51 1.35
N ASP A 30 14.07 -8.37 1.71
CA ASP A 30 14.17 -9.83 1.56
C ASP A 30 13.40 -10.38 0.36
N GLY A 31 12.74 -9.52 -0.43
CA GLY A 31 11.96 -9.98 -1.56
C GLY A 31 11.02 -8.95 -2.17
N ASN A 32 10.13 -9.43 -3.03
CA ASN A 32 9.07 -8.60 -3.60
C ASN A 32 7.72 -9.22 -3.23
N ILE A 33 6.82 -8.42 -2.67
CA ILE A 33 5.43 -8.80 -2.42
C ILE A 33 4.55 -8.21 -3.52
N ILE A 34 3.57 -8.98 -3.99
CA ILE A 34 2.55 -8.50 -4.93
C ILE A 34 1.22 -8.45 -4.20
N LEU A 35 0.74 -7.24 -3.92
CA LEU A 35 -0.57 -6.99 -3.37
C LEU A 35 -1.59 -6.83 -4.49
N LYS A 36 -2.71 -7.55 -4.41
CA LYS A 36 -3.85 -7.35 -5.30
C LYS A 36 -4.90 -6.52 -4.56
N LEU A 37 -5.08 -5.27 -4.97
CA LEU A 37 -6.00 -4.33 -4.31
C LEU A 37 -7.02 -3.77 -5.31
N PRO A 38 -8.22 -3.38 -4.87
CA PRO A 38 -9.15 -2.67 -5.74
C PRO A 38 -8.55 -1.37 -6.28
N LYS A 39 -8.78 -1.07 -7.57
CA LYS A 39 -8.36 0.19 -8.23
C LYS A 39 -8.92 1.41 -7.49
N SER A 40 -10.16 1.30 -7.01
CA SER A 40 -10.84 2.36 -6.24
C SER A 40 -10.08 2.70 -4.95
N LEU A 41 -9.55 1.70 -4.25
CA LEU A 41 -8.79 1.88 -3.01
C LEU A 41 -7.48 2.62 -3.27
N ILE A 42 -6.70 2.17 -4.28
CA ILE A 42 -5.44 2.81 -4.67
C ILE A 42 -5.67 4.28 -5.05
N LYS A 43 -6.73 4.54 -5.85
CA LYS A 43 -7.09 5.89 -6.27
C LYS A 43 -7.53 6.76 -5.09
N LYS A 44 -8.37 6.22 -4.19
CA LYS A 44 -8.88 6.92 -3.00
C LYS A 44 -7.74 7.34 -2.07
N HIS A 45 -6.75 6.48 -1.86
CA HIS A 45 -5.61 6.78 -1.00
C HIS A 45 -4.47 7.55 -1.71
N GLY A 46 -4.59 7.82 -3.01
CA GLY A 46 -3.62 8.64 -3.75
C GLY A 46 -2.21 8.06 -3.80
N TRP A 47 -2.10 6.73 -3.77
CA TRP A 47 -0.82 6.02 -3.82
C TRP A 47 -0.20 6.10 -5.21
N LYS A 48 1.11 6.38 -5.26
CA LYS A 48 1.88 6.53 -6.49
C LYS A 48 3.06 5.55 -6.49
N PRO A 49 3.53 5.10 -7.67
CA PRO A 49 4.82 4.43 -7.76
C PRO A 49 5.91 5.34 -7.16
N GLY A 50 6.78 4.83 -6.29
CA GLY A 50 7.74 5.67 -5.55
C GLY A 50 7.36 5.98 -4.11
N ASP A 51 6.10 5.78 -3.72
CA ASP A 51 5.68 6.05 -2.33
C ASP A 51 6.37 5.07 -1.35
N VAL A 52 6.22 5.27 -0.05
CA VAL A 52 6.76 4.39 0.97
C VAL A 52 5.57 3.97 1.83
N LEU A 53 5.38 2.67 1.99
CA LEU A 53 4.27 2.12 2.78
C LEU A 53 4.83 1.49 4.07
N GLU A 54 4.31 1.90 5.22
CA GLU A 54 4.50 1.20 6.49
C GLU A 54 3.38 0.16 6.66
N TRP A 55 3.75 -1.04 7.11
CA TRP A 55 2.85 -2.15 7.35
C TRP A 55 2.75 -2.38 8.85
N SER A 56 1.55 -2.62 9.35
CA SER A 56 1.35 -2.93 10.76
C SER A 56 0.26 -3.99 10.91
N ASP A 57 0.57 -5.03 11.67
CA ASP A 57 -0.42 -6.01 12.07
C ASP A 57 -1.47 -5.35 12.97
N THR A 58 -2.73 -5.66 12.73
CA THR A 58 -3.85 -5.15 13.50
C THR A 58 -4.92 -6.23 13.64
N VAL A 59 -5.83 -6.03 14.59
CA VAL A 59 -6.99 -6.91 14.77
C VAL A 59 -8.23 -6.05 14.60
N VAL A 60 -9.09 -6.45 13.67
CA VAL A 60 -10.41 -5.83 13.49
C VAL A 60 -11.38 -6.58 14.39
N LEU A 61 -11.87 -5.89 15.41
CA LEU A 61 -12.89 -6.39 16.33
C LEU A 61 -14.26 -6.08 15.73
N THR A 62 -15.07 -7.11 15.50
CA THR A 62 -16.47 -6.96 15.11
C THR A 62 -17.38 -7.73 16.06
N ASP A 63 -18.68 -7.47 16.01
CA ASP A 63 -19.66 -8.20 16.84
C ASP A 63 -19.67 -9.71 16.50
N ASP A 64 -19.24 -10.09 15.30
CA ASP A 64 -19.16 -11.46 14.81
C ASP A 64 -17.79 -12.13 15.09
N GLY A 65 -16.85 -11.41 15.69
CA GLY A 65 -15.56 -11.92 16.11
C GLY A 65 -14.36 -11.05 15.71
N ASP A 66 -13.18 -11.57 16.02
CA ASP A 66 -11.91 -10.86 15.85
C ASP A 66 -11.17 -11.37 14.62
N TYR A 67 -10.76 -10.45 13.74
CA TYR A 67 -10.09 -10.77 12.48
C TYR A 67 -8.69 -10.17 12.44
N GLN A 68 -7.68 -11.04 12.36
CA GLN A 68 -6.32 -10.60 12.10
C GLN A 68 -6.23 -9.94 10.72
N SER A 69 -5.64 -8.75 10.68
CA SER A 69 -5.62 -7.86 9.52
C SER A 69 -4.29 -7.12 9.44
N VAL A 70 -4.05 -6.48 8.30
CA VAL A 70 -2.87 -5.65 8.07
C VAL A 70 -3.31 -4.23 7.71
N CYS A 71 -2.73 -3.25 8.39
CA CYS A 71 -2.88 -1.84 8.07
C CYS A 71 -1.72 -1.39 7.17
N LEU A 72 -2.04 -0.70 6.08
CA LEU A 72 -1.07 -0.12 5.15
C LEU A 72 -1.13 1.40 5.25
N ILE A 73 -0.03 2.03 5.64
CA ILE A 73 0.07 3.47 5.88
C ILE A 73 1.06 4.07 4.88
N ASN A 74 0.65 5.08 4.12
CA ASN A 74 1.55 5.74 3.17
C ASN A 74 2.33 6.87 3.83
N VAL A 75 3.54 6.58 4.29
CA VAL A 75 4.41 7.55 4.97
C VAL A 75 5.01 8.59 4.02
N SER A 76 5.02 8.32 2.70
CA SER A 76 5.41 9.32 1.70
C SER A 76 4.31 10.36 1.46
N LEU A 77 3.06 10.05 1.77
CA LEU A 77 1.95 10.98 1.57
C LEU A 77 2.09 12.21 2.48
N GLU A 78 2.43 12.02 3.75
CA GLU A 78 2.63 13.12 4.71
C GLU A 78 3.74 14.06 4.25
N LYS A 79 4.84 13.50 3.74
CA LYS A 79 5.94 14.29 3.16
C LYS A 79 5.51 15.12 1.96
N ARG A 80 4.59 14.61 1.13
CA ARG A 80 4.00 15.33 -0.02
C ARG A 80 3.00 16.40 0.40
N MET A 81 2.38 16.27 1.56
CA MET A 81 1.39 17.23 2.09
C MET A 81 2.07 18.37 2.86
N CYS A 82 3.26 18.16 3.41
CA CYS A 82 4.00 19.16 4.21
C CYS A 82 4.74 20.24 3.40
N THR A 83 4.70 20.22 2.06
CA THR A 83 5.37 21.24 1.21
C THR A 83 4.57 22.53 1.00
N CYS A 84 3.56 22.81 1.82
CA CYS A 84 2.85 24.10 1.87
C CYS A 84 3.30 24.94 3.07
N GLN A 85 4.61 25.15 3.25
CA GLN A 85 5.16 26.21 4.10
C GLN A 85 6.33 26.86 3.36
N ALA A 86 5.98 27.81 2.48
CA ALA A 86 6.86 28.83 1.93
C ALA A 86 6.25 30.19 2.25
#